data_AF-A0A915E4V9-F1
#
_entry.id   AF-A0A915E4V9-F1
#
_cell.length_a   1.000
_cell.length_b   1.000
_cell.length_c   1.000
_cell.angle_alpha   90.00
_cell.angle_beta   90.00
_cell.angle_gamma   90.00
#
_symmetry.space_group_name_H-M   'P 1'
#
loop_
_entity.id
_entity.type
_entity.pdbx_description
1 polymer ?
#
loop_
_entity_poly.entity_id
_entity_poly.type
_entity_poly.pdbx_seq_one_letter_code
_entity_poly.pdbx_strand_id
1 'polypeptide(L)' 'MLKLIDCYNGTLGDQLQQQAGQRTTNASPDQPSFVPWLIFNNVSIKSQAYRWDEILPVAICQWFVADQVPDVCKNY' A
#
# COMPACT_ATOMS: atom_id res chain seq x y z
N MET A 1 23.89 12.73 -5.61
CA MET A 1 24.04 11.80 -4.46
C MET A 1 23.91 12.53 -3.12
N LEU A 2 24.53 13.71 -2.92
CA LEU A 2 24.42 14.51 -1.68
C LEU A 2 22.96 14.86 -1.27
N LYS A 3 22.12 15.32 -2.21
CA LYS A 3 20.75 15.77 -1.91
C LYS A 3 19.85 14.77 -1.16
N LEU A 4 20.03 13.46 -1.38
CA LEU A 4 19.25 12.43 -0.68
C LEU A 4 19.71 12.29 0.77
N ILE A 5 21.02 12.28 0.98
CA ILE A 5 21.64 12.17 2.31
C ILE A 5 21.33 13.44 3.12
N ASP A 6 21.36 14.61 2.48
CA ASP A 6 21.00 15.89 3.09
C ASP A 6 19.53 15.92 3.50
N CYS A 7 18.64 15.34 2.68
CA CYS A 7 17.23 15.19 3.03
C CYS A 7 17.05 14.20 4.20
N TYR A 8 17.70 13.05 4.12
CA TYR A 8 17.56 11.98 5.11
C TYR A 8 18.05 12.40 6.49
N ASN A 9 19.17 13.12 6.56
CA ASN A 9 19.74 13.62 7.83
C ASN A 9 19.23 15.01 8.23
N GLY A 10 18.37 15.62 7.42
CA GLY A 10 17.89 16.99 7.61
C GLY A 10 16.46 17.06 8.12
N THR A 11 16.03 18.27 8.47
CA THR A 11 14.67 18.54 8.96
C THR A 11 13.57 18.04 8.03
N LEU A 12 13.82 18.04 6.71
CA LEU A 12 12.85 17.53 5.74
C LEU A 12 12.61 16.02 5.92
N GLY A 13 13.65 15.24 6.19
CA GLY A 13 13.54 13.81 6.47
C GLY A 13 12.69 13.56 7.72
N ASP A 14 12.96 14.29 8.80
CA ASP A 14 12.18 14.21 10.04
C ASP A 14 10.71 14.53 9.82
N GLN A 15 10.42 15.60 9.08
CA GLN A 15 9.04 16.00 8.76
C GLN A 15 8.31 14.92 7.95
N LEU A 16 8.97 14.35 6.95
CA LEU A 16 8.39 13.28 6.12
C LEU A 16 8.11 12.02 6.94
N GLN A 17 9.02 11.64 7.85
CA GLN A 17 8.81 10.50 8.74
C GLN A 17 7.67 10.74 9.73
N GLN A 18 7.59 11.93 10.33
CA GLN A 18 6.47 12.29 11.21
C GLN A 18 5.13 12.24 10.48
N GLN A 19 5.06 12.76 9.24
CA GLN A 19 3.85 12.70 8.42
C GLN A 19 3.47 11.26 8.06
N ALA A 20 4.45 10.41 7.74
CA ALA A 20 4.21 8.99 7.48
C ALA A 20 3.67 8.27 8.74
N GLY A 21 4.26 8.55 9.90
CA GLY A 21 3.79 8.05 11.20
C GLY A 21 2.35 8.47 11.49
N GLN A 22 2.03 9.75 11.34
CA GLN A 22 0.66 10.27 11.53
C GLN A 22 -0.35 9.61 10.57
N ARG A 23 0.00 9.43 9.30
CA ARG A 23 -0.86 8.71 8.33
C ARG A 23 -1.10 7.26 8.74
N THR A 24 -0.08 6.60 9.28
CA THR A 24 -0.15 5.19 9.69
C THR A 24 -0.99 5.02 10.96
N THR A 25 -0.79 5.87 11.97
CA THR A 25 -1.56 5.84 13.23
C THR A 25 -3.03 6.25 13.04
N ASN A 26 -3.30 7.16 12.10
CA ASN A 26 -4.67 7.62 11.82
C ASN A 26 -5.37 6.79 10.72
N ALA A 27 -4.84 5.62 10.39
CA ALA A 27 -5.45 4.67 9.47
C ALA A 27 -6.88 4.28 9.87
N SER A 28 -7.77 4.16 8.88
CA SER A 28 -9.18 3.78 9.05
C SER A 28 -9.67 3.01 7.81
N PRO A 29 -10.56 2.00 7.94
CA PRO A 29 -11.20 1.53 9.18
C PRO A 29 -10.33 0.62 10.05
N ASP A 30 -9.27 0.07 9.48
CA ASP A 30 -8.41 -0.90 10.16
C ASP A 30 -7.09 -0.28 10.58
N GLN A 31 -6.59 -0.70 11.76
CA GLN A 31 -5.27 -0.34 12.26
C GLN A 31 -4.25 -1.42 11.88
N PRO A 32 -3.04 -1.07 11.42
CA PRO A 32 -2.01 -2.05 11.08
C PRO A 32 -1.53 -2.81 12.33
N SER A 33 -1.59 -4.14 12.30
CA SER A 33 -1.06 -5.01 13.37
C SER A 33 0.28 -5.67 13.03
N PHE A 34 0.66 -5.69 11.75
CA PHE A 34 1.93 -6.20 11.25
C PHE A 34 2.30 -5.53 9.91
N VAL A 35 3.55 -5.71 9.48
CA VAL A 35 4.02 -5.29 8.15
C VAL A 35 4.37 -6.51 7.27
N PRO A 36 4.25 -6.41 5.94
CA PRO A 36 3.63 -5.30 5.20
C PRO A 36 2.12 -5.25 5.43
N TRP A 37 1.60 -4.02 5.58
CA TRP A 37 0.17 -3.75 5.65
C TRP A 37 -0.29 -3.23 4.29
N LEU A 38 -1.19 -3.97 3.64
CA LEU A 38 -1.68 -3.67 2.31
C LEU A 38 -3.12 -3.19 2.38
N ILE A 39 -3.38 -2.05 1.74
CA ILE A 39 -4.72 -1.50 1.57
C ILE A 39 -5.02 -1.49 0.07
N PHE A 40 -6.14 -2.10 -0.32
CA PHE A 40 -6.64 -2.06 -1.69
C PHE A 40 -8.07 -1.51 -1.67
N ASN A 41 -8.38 -0.50 -2.49
CA ASN A 41 -9.62 0.32 -2.44
C ASN A 41 -10.19 0.54 -1.03
N ASN A 42 -9.35 1.04 -0.11
CA ASN A 42 -9.72 1.34 1.28
C ASN A 42 -10.13 0.13 2.16
N VAL A 43 -9.80 -1.09 1.72
CA VAL A 43 -9.98 -2.34 2.46
C VAL A 43 -8.61 -2.92 2.80
N SER A 44 -8.42 -3.28 4.07
CA SER A 44 -7.19 -3.95 4.49
C SER A 44 -7.18 -5.40 4.04
N ILE A 45 -6.08 -5.80 3.39
CA ILE A 45 -5.81 -7.19 3.07
C ILE A 45 -5.22 -7.85 4.32
N LYS A 46 -6.08 -8.47 5.13
CA LYS A 46 -5.71 -9.07 6.43
C LYS A 46 -5.04 -10.45 6.31
N SER A 47 -4.73 -10.93 5.11
CA SER A 47 -4.14 -12.25 4.92
C SER A 47 -2.80 -12.35 5.62
N GLN A 48 -2.59 -13.40 6.40
CA GLN A 48 -1.33 -13.70 7.07
C GLN A 48 -0.23 -13.96 6.03
N ALA A 49 0.45 -12.87 5.67
CA ALA A 49 1.87 -12.75 5.33
C ALA A 49 2.53 -13.53 4.18
N TYR A 50 1.87 -14.37 3.36
CA TYR A 50 2.63 -15.15 2.35
C TYR A 50 2.01 -15.32 0.95
N ARG A 51 0.81 -14.81 0.68
CA ARG A 51 0.09 -15.03 -0.60
C ARG A 51 -0.32 -13.73 -1.30
N TRP A 52 0.39 -12.63 -1.04
CA TRP A 52 0.03 -11.32 -1.63
C TRP A 52 0.19 -11.31 -3.15
N ASP A 53 1.18 -12.04 -3.65
CA ASP A 53 1.43 -12.30 -5.06
C ASP A 53 0.23 -12.93 -5.78
N GLU A 54 -0.61 -13.69 -5.06
CA GLU A 54 -1.84 -14.26 -5.62
C GLU A 54 -3.07 -13.39 -5.33
N ILE A 55 -3.15 -12.76 -4.15
CA ILE A 55 -4.30 -11.94 -3.77
C ILE A 55 -4.34 -10.62 -4.57
N LEU A 56 -3.19 -9.98 -4.81
CA LEU A 56 -3.17 -8.68 -5.47
C LEU A 56 -3.67 -8.74 -6.92
N PRO A 57 -3.23 -9.67 -7.79
CA PRO A 57 -3.79 -9.79 -9.13
C PRO A 57 -5.30 -10.03 -9.13
N VAL A 58 -5.78 -10.92 -8.25
CA VAL A 58 -7.22 -11.20 -8.09
C VAL A 58 -7.97 -9.94 -7.69
N ALA A 59 -7.54 -9.25 -6.64
CA ALA A 59 -8.19 -8.04 -6.15
C ALA A 59 -8.19 -6.93 -7.20
N ILE A 60 -7.07 -6.72 -7.88
CA ILE A 60 -6.94 -5.74 -8.98
C ILE A 60 -7.95 -6.04 -10.09
N CYS A 61 -7.97 -7.28 -10.58
CA CYS A 61 -8.82 -7.64 -11.71
C CYS A 61 -10.31 -7.65 -11.34
N GLN A 62 -10.67 -8.15 -10.16
CA GLN A 62 -12.07 -8.22 -9.72
C GLN A 62 -12.68 -6.86 -9.42
N TRP A 63 -11.88 -5.89 -8.95
CA TRP A 63 -12.38 -4.55 -8.62
C TRP A 63 -12.13 -3.52 -9.72
N PHE A 64 -11.54 -3.94 -10.84
CA PHE A 64 -11.36 -3.08 -12.00
C PHE A 64 -12.69 -2.87 -12.72
N VAL A 65 -13.11 -1.61 -12.84
CA VAL A 65 -14.36 -1.23 -13.51
C VAL A 65 -14.03 -0.53 -14.83
N ALA A 66 -14.29 -1.21 -15.95
CA ALA A 66 -14.13 -0.67 -17.29
C ALA A 66 -14.98 -1.45 -18.31
N ASP A 67 -15.26 -0.84 -19.46
CA ASP A 67 -15.95 -1.52 -20.58
C ASP A 67 -15.10 -2.67 -21.19
N GLN A 68 -13.78 -2.58 -21.06
CA GLN A 68 -12.83 -3.61 -21.49
C GLN A 68 -11.80 -3.85 -20.40
N VAL A 69 -11.68 -5.10 -19.96
CA VAL A 69 -10.67 -5.52 -18.98
C VAL A 69 -9.39 -5.97 -19.69
N PRO A 70 -8.20 -5.73 -19.10
CA PRO A 70 -6.93 -6.26 -19.61
C PRO A 70 -6.97 -7.78 -19.78
N ASP A 71 -6.25 -8.32 -20.77
CA ASP A 71 -6.25 -9.77 -21.05
C ASP A 71 -5.87 -10.61 -19.84
N VAL A 72 -4.92 -10.13 -19.03
CA VAL A 72 -4.50 -10.78 -17.78
C VAL A 72 -5.67 -10.97 -16.81
N CYS A 73 -6.64 -10.05 -16.81
CA CYS A 73 -7.82 -10.07 -15.93
C CYS A 73 -8.96 -10.96 -16.43
N LYS A 74 -8.89 -11.47 -17.67
CA LYS A 74 -9.92 -12.38 -18.21
C LYS A 74 -9.88 -13.78 -17.57
N ASN A 75 -8.78 -14.10 -16.87
CA ASN A 75 -8.55 -15.40 -16.24
C ASN A 75 -8.73 -15.37 -14.71
N TYR A 76 -9.26 -14.27 -14.16
CA TYR A 76 -9.47 -14.05 -12.72
C TYR A 76 -10.94 -13.88 -12.36
#